data_AF-A0A7X6UAZ3-F1
#
_entry.id   AF-A0A7X6UAZ3-F1
#
_cell.length_a   1.000
_cell.length_b   1.000
_cell.length_c   1.000
_cell.angle_alpha   90.00
_cell.angle_beta   90.00
_cell.angle_gamma   90.00
#
_symmetry.space_group_name_H-M   'P 1'
#
loop_
_entity.id
_entity.type
_entity.pdbx_description
1 polymer ?
#
loop_
_entity_poly.entity_id
_entity_poly.type
_entity_poly.pdbx_seq_one_letter_code
_entity_poly.pdbx_strand_id
1 'polypeptide(L)' 'ALGMGWGMLPEMQCSAGLADGSLVALGDRPILMPLYWQRWNLDSPVLDGLSRVIAEEASAALPQTRGGF' A
#
# COMPACT_ATOMS: atom_id res chain seq x y z
N ALA A 1 -23.97 -0.90 2.85
CA ALA A 1 -23.68 -0.08 4.06
C ALA A 1 -24.60 1.15 4.06
N LEU A 2 -24.94 1.72 5.23
CA LEU A 2 -25.82 2.91 5.34
C LEU A 2 -25.17 4.24 4.89
N GLY A 3 -23.99 4.21 4.23
CA GLY A 3 -23.33 5.42 3.72
C GLY A 3 -22.93 6.45 4.79
N MET A 4 -22.63 6.00 6.02
CA MET A 4 -22.50 6.85 7.21
C MET A 4 -21.24 7.73 7.28
N GLY A 5 -20.39 7.74 6.24
CA GLY A 5 -19.18 8.54 6.20
C GLY A 5 -18.31 8.32 4.97
N TRP A 6 -17.25 9.12 4.87
CA TRP A 6 -16.22 9.05 3.83
C TRP A 6 -14.84 9.07 4.48
N GLY A 7 -13.82 8.61 3.74
CA GLY A 7 -12.46 8.60 4.23
C GLY A 7 -11.46 8.22 3.14
N MET A 8 -10.18 8.35 3.48
CA MET A 8 -9.09 7.80 2.67
C MET A 8 -8.88 6.35 3.05
N LEU A 9 -8.86 5.48 2.05
CA LEU A 9 -8.62 4.06 2.21
C LEU A 9 -7.50 3.63 1.25
N PRO A 10 -6.66 2.66 1.63
CA PRO A 10 -5.74 2.02 0.69
C PRO A 10 -6.49 1.40 -0.49
N GLU A 11 -5.91 1.47 -1.68
CA GLU A 11 -6.49 0.95 -2.92
C GLU A 11 -6.93 -0.52 -2.80
N MET A 12 -6.10 -1.37 -2.16
CA MET A 12 -6.42 -2.77 -1.92
C MET A 12 -7.74 -2.97 -1.16
N GLN A 13 -8.05 -2.08 -0.20
CA GLN A 13 -9.28 -2.17 0.60
C GLN A 13 -10.51 -1.62 -0.14
N CYS A 14 -10.32 -0.71 -1.10
CA CYS A 14 -11.40 -0.13 -1.90
C CYS A 14 -11.79 -0.97 -3.11
N SER A 15 -10.85 -1.74 -3.67
CA SER A 15 -10.99 -2.41 -4.98
C SER A 15 -12.32 -3.16 -5.17
N ALA A 16 -12.67 -4.03 -4.22
CA ALA A 16 -13.91 -4.81 -4.26
C ALA A 16 -15.16 -3.91 -4.19
N GLY A 17 -15.16 -2.92 -3.29
CA GLY A 17 -16.30 -2.03 -3.11
C GLY A 17 -16.52 -1.06 -4.28
N LEU A 18 -15.44 -0.65 -4.95
CA LEU A 18 -15.52 0.13 -6.18
C LEU A 18 -16.04 -0.73 -7.34
N ALA A 19 -15.64 -2.01 -7.40
CA ALA A 19 -16.08 -2.94 -8.44
C ALA A 19 -17.57 -3.34 -8.30
N ASP A 20 -18.05 -3.54 -7.07
CA ASP A 20 -19.45 -3.92 -6.79
C ASP A 20 -20.40 -2.72 -6.59
N GLY A 21 -19.86 -1.49 -6.64
CA GLY A 21 -20.62 -0.25 -6.51
C GLY A 21 -21.07 0.08 -5.09
N SER A 22 -20.62 -0.66 -4.07
CA SER A 22 -20.87 -0.33 -2.67
C SER A 22 -20.02 0.85 -2.17
N LEU A 23 -18.95 1.20 -2.89
CA LEU A 23 -18.13 2.40 -2.72
C LEU A 23 -18.13 3.24 -4.01
N VAL A 24 -17.96 4.55 -3.84
CA VAL A 24 -17.76 5.51 -4.93
C VAL A 24 -16.52 6.33 -4.65
N ALA A 25 -15.69 6.56 -5.67
CA ALA A 25 -14.53 7.43 -5.58
C ALA A 25 -14.96 8.91 -5.49
N LEU A 26 -14.48 9.61 -4.46
CA LEU A 26 -14.82 11.02 -4.21
C LEU A 26 -13.77 12.02 -4.73
N GLY A 27 -12.67 11.55 -5.32
CA GLY A 27 -11.60 12.40 -5.85
C GLY A 27 -10.93 11.81 -7.08
N ASP A 28 -10.26 12.67 -7.84
CA ASP A 28 -9.77 12.31 -9.18
C ASP A 28 -8.43 11.56 -9.19
N ARG A 29 -7.67 11.61 -8.09
CA ARG A 29 -6.33 10.99 -8.01
C ARG A 29 -6.04 10.38 -6.64
N PRO A 30 -5.32 9.23 -6.59
CA PRO A 30 -4.81 8.69 -5.34
C PRO A 30 -3.69 9.57 -4.77
N ILE A 31 -3.51 9.50 -3.45
CA ILE A 31 -2.36 10.07 -2.78
C ILE A 31 -1.30 8.98 -2.67
N LEU A 32 -0.11 9.22 -3.24
CA LEU A 32 1.02 8.30 -3.15
C LEU A 32 1.83 8.62 -1.90
N MET A 33 2.01 7.62 -1.04
CA MET A 33 2.82 7.71 0.17
C MET A 33 3.97 6.71 0.08
N PRO A 34 5.24 7.14 0.19
CA PRO A 34 6.35 6.20 0.21
C PRO A 34 6.32 5.39 1.51
N LEU A 35 6.54 4.08 1.38
CA LEU A 35 6.65 3.15 2.52
C LEU A 35 8.11 2.73 2.68
N TYR A 36 8.52 2.53 3.93
CA TYR A 36 9.89 2.16 4.29
C TYR A 36 9.88 0.96 5.22
N TRP A 37 10.77 0.01 4.96
CA TRP A 37 11.12 -1.04 5.90
C TRP A 37 12.33 -0.60 6.72
N GLN A 38 12.21 -0.59 8.04
CA GLN A 38 13.28 -0.23 8.96
C GLN A 38 13.69 -1.47 9.75
N ARG A 39 14.99 -1.77 9.74
CA ARG A 39 15.56 -2.86 10.51
C ARG A 39 16.73 -2.38 11.37
N TRP A 40 17.02 -3.14 12.42
CA TRP A 40 18.26 -2.96 13.17
C TRP A 40 19.47 -3.29 12.29
N ASN A 41 20.53 -2.49 12.43
CA ASN A 41 21.79 -2.71 11.75
C ASN A 41 22.60 -3.80 12.47
N LEU A 42 22.23 -5.05 12.19
CA LEU A 42 22.85 -6.26 12.72
C LEU A 42 23.20 -7.18 11.56
N ASP A 43 24.33 -7.87 11.67
CA ASP A 43 24.70 -8.97 10.78
C ASP A 43 23.90 -10.20 11.18
N SER A 44 22.75 -10.39 10.51
CA SER A 44 21.83 -11.48 10.80
C SER A 44 21.25 -12.03 9.48
N PRO A 45 21.61 -13.26 9.10
CA PRO A 45 21.07 -13.90 7.91
C PRO A 45 19.53 -13.99 7.90
N VAL A 46 18.91 -14.07 9.09
CA VAL A 46 17.45 -14.06 9.24
C VAL A 46 16.85 -12.70 8.88
N LEU A 47 17.46 -11.61 9.36
CA LEU A 47 16.99 -10.25 9.03
C LEU A 47 17.22 -9.92 7.56
N ASP A 48 18.30 -10.42 6.96
CA ASP A 48 18.56 -10.26 5.54
C ASP A 48 17.52 -11.04 4.71
N GLY A 49 17.22 -12.27 5.10
CA GLY A 49 16.17 -13.09 4.49
C GLY A 49 14.79 -12.42 4.58
N LEU A 50 14.42 -11.90 5.75
CA LEU A 50 13.17 -11.18 5.95
C LEU A 50 13.10 -9.91 5.10
N SER A 51 14.17 -9.13 5.05
CA SER A 51 14.22 -7.90 4.25
C SER A 51 14.05 -8.18 2.76
N ARG A 52 14.61 -9.29 2.27
CA ARG A 52 14.40 -9.75 0.89
C ARG A 52 12.93 -10.07 0.62
N VAL A 53 12.30 -10.87 1.48
CA VAL A 53 10.88 -11.22 1.31
C VAL A 53 9.99 -9.99 1.34
N ILE A 54 10.22 -9.06 2.28
CA ILE A 54 9.46 -7.81 2.36
C ILE A 54 9.63 -6.98 1.08
N ALA A 55 10.84 -6.86 0.54
CA ALA A 55 11.09 -6.12 -0.69
C ALA A 55 10.44 -6.78 -1.92
N GLU A 56 10.48 -8.11 -2.02
CA GLU A 56 9.83 -8.88 -3.09
C GLU A 56 8.31 -8.70 -3.08
N GLU A 57 7.69 -8.87 -1.91
CA GLU A 57 6.24 -8.69 -1.76
C GLU A 57 5.82 -7.23 -1.94
N ALA A 58 6.62 -6.27 -1.46
CA ALA A 58 6.38 -4.84 -1.69
C ALA A 58 6.42 -4.50 -3.18
N SER A 59 7.33 -5.10 -3.95
CA SER A 59 7.40 -4.90 -5.40
C SER A 59 6.16 -5.44 -6.12
N ALA A 60 5.55 -6.52 -5.61
CA ALA A 60 4.37 -7.13 -6.21
C ALA A 60 3.07 -6.44 -5.80
N ALA A 61 2.95 -6.01 -4.54
CA ALA A 61 1.71 -5.52 -3.96
C ALA A 61 1.57 -3.98 -3.97
N LEU A 62 2.66 -3.24 -4.07
CA LEU A 62 2.64 -1.77 -3.98
C LEU A 62 2.92 -1.10 -5.33
N PRO A 63 2.20 -0.02 -5.65
CA PRO A 63 2.51 0.79 -6.81
C PRO A 63 3.91 1.39 -6.64
N GLN A 64 4.73 1.24 -7.68
CA GLN A 64 6.08 1.76 -7.68
C GLN A 64 6.04 3.27 -7.89
N THR A 65 6.35 4.03 -6.85
CA THR A 65 6.54 5.47 -6.96
C THR A 65 7.78 5.72 -7.82
N ARG A 66 7.62 5.97 -9.13
CA ARG A 66 8.73 6.49 -9.95
C ARG A 66 9.15 7.81 -9.33
N GLY A 67 10.35 7.83 -8.74
CA GLY A 67 10.91 9.00 -8.06
C GLY A 67 10.91 10.22 -8.98
N GLY A 68 9.96 11.11 -8.74
CA GLY A 68 9.97 12.49 -9.20
C GLY A 68 9.87 13.36 -7.96
N PHE A 69 11.03 13.69 -7.40
CA PHE A 69 11.19 14.93 -6.64
C PHE A 69 11.53 16.02 -7.65
#